data_AF-A0A076MS88-F1
#
_entry.id   AF-A0A076MS88-F1
#
_cell.length_a   1.000
_cell.length_b   1.000
_cell.length_c   1.000
_cell.angle_alpha   90.00
_cell.angle_beta   90.00
_cell.angle_gamma   90.00
#
_symmetry.space_group_name_H-M   'P 1'
#
loop_
_entity.id
_entity.type
_entity.pdbx_description
1 polymer ?
#
loop_
_entity_poly.entity_id
_entity_poly.type
_entity_poly.pdbx_seq_one_letter_code
_entity_poly.pdbx_strand_id
1 'polypeptide(L)'
;MATATDALTNPERQFLGCLMQLPARRARRLLAGMRAADFAGGMAAHVLQLAIEVVAADQTPAPVTLYTHALATGQAPGEKRREWLSGWLVDTFRDAPMPELADHLKAVLLEAAWRRALLGHARRIEQAVAGSPTAVLRELADDTAAIDELWNRYQAALTGRPSLEVAA
;
A
#
# COMPACT_ATOMS: atom_id res chain seq x y z
N MET A 1 11.75 2.27 -17.03
CA MET A 1 11.12 3.60 -16.92
C MET A 1 9.63 3.40 -16.83
N ALA A 2 8.97 4.01 -15.85
CA ALA A 2 7.52 4.02 -15.83
C ALA A 2 7.00 5.14 -16.72
N THR A 3 5.83 4.93 -17.31
CA THR A 3 5.25 5.86 -18.26
C THR A 3 4.33 6.85 -17.56
N ALA A 4 4.07 8.01 -18.18
CA ALA A 4 3.07 8.97 -17.67
C ALA A 4 1.68 8.33 -17.48
N THR A 5 1.37 7.28 -18.25
CA THR A 5 0.15 6.48 -18.13
C THR A 5 0.10 5.67 -16.82
N ASP A 6 1.23 5.17 -16.34
CA ASP A 6 1.29 4.45 -15.05
C ASP A 6 1.00 5.38 -13.88
N ALA A 7 1.45 6.65 -13.95
CA ALA A 7 1.13 7.65 -12.93
C ALA A 7 -0.37 7.96 -12.85
N LEU A 8 -1.09 7.87 -13.98
CA LEU A 8 -2.54 8.09 -14.05
C LEU A 8 -3.36 6.86 -13.61
N THR A 9 -2.82 5.65 -13.75
CA THR A 9 -3.60 4.40 -13.59
C THR A 9 -3.19 3.55 -12.40
N ASN A 10 -2.03 3.82 -11.79
CA ASN A 10 -1.52 3.02 -10.67
C ASN A 10 -1.83 3.69 -9.31
N PRO A 11 -2.85 3.22 -8.57
CA PRO A 11 -3.21 3.81 -7.28
C PRO A 11 -2.12 3.66 -6.21
N GLU A 12 -1.25 2.65 -6.29
CA GLU A 12 -0.15 2.46 -5.33
C GLU A 12 0.87 3.59 -5.46
N ARG A 13 1.20 3.97 -6.70
CA ARG A 13 2.11 5.08 -6.98
C ARG A 13 1.48 6.41 -6.62
N GLN A 14 0.23 6.63 -7.00
CA GLN A 14 -0.50 7.84 -6.66
C GLN A 14 -0.55 8.05 -5.14
N PHE A 15 -0.88 6.99 -4.39
CA PHE A 15 -0.94 7.05 -2.93
C PHE A 15 0.41 7.40 -2.32
N LEU A 16 1.48 6.73 -2.75
CA LEU A 16 2.83 6.98 -2.24
C LEU A 16 3.33 8.38 -2.62
N GLY A 17 2.99 8.86 -3.82
CA GLY A 17 3.27 10.22 -4.26
C GLY A 17 2.57 11.26 -3.38
N CYS A 18 1.28 11.08 -3.09
CA CYS A 18 0.55 11.94 -2.15
C CYS A 18 1.17 11.88 -0.75
N LEU A 19 1.51 10.67 -0.26
CA LEU A 19 2.09 10.46 1.05
C LEU A 19 3.41 11.23 1.24
N MET A 20 4.27 11.25 0.21
CA MET A 20 5.55 11.96 0.22
C MET A 20 5.41 13.49 0.30
N GLN A 21 4.23 14.03 0.00
CA GLN A 21 3.91 15.46 0.12
C GLN A 21 3.32 15.84 1.49
N LEU A 22 2.96 14.85 2.32
CA LEU A 22 2.29 15.09 3.60
C LEU A 22 3.28 15.27 4.76
N PRO A 23 3.00 16.16 5.73
CA PRO A 23 3.79 16.26 6.94
C PRO A 23 3.66 14.98 7.78
N ALA A 24 4.71 14.65 8.55
CA ALA A 24 4.83 13.41 9.34
C ALA A 24 3.56 13.03 10.12
N ARG A 25 2.95 13.98 10.83
CA ARG A 25 1.72 13.74 11.62
C ARG A 25 0.53 13.32 10.74
N ARG A 26 0.34 13.93 9.57
CA ARG A 26 -0.76 13.58 8.65
C ARG A 26 -0.47 12.25 7.96
N ALA A 27 0.77 12.04 7.52
CA ALA A 27 1.24 10.76 7.00
C ALA A 27 1.03 9.61 8.00
N ARG A 28 1.32 9.82 9.30
CA ARG A 28 1.12 8.81 10.36
C ARG A 28 -0.33 8.38 10.49
N ARG A 29 -1.25 9.34 10.53
CA ARG A 29 -2.69 9.04 10.59
C ARG A 29 -3.15 8.28 9.35
N LEU A 30 -2.68 8.70 8.18
CA LEU A 30 -3.02 8.07 6.92
C LEU A 30 -2.48 6.62 6.86
N LEU A 31 -1.26 6.36 7.29
CA LEU A 31 -0.64 5.04 7.31
C LEU A 31 -1.19 4.10 8.40
N ALA A 32 -1.96 4.62 9.36
CA ALA A 32 -2.52 3.80 10.43
C ALA A 32 -3.33 2.61 9.85
N GLY A 33 -2.94 1.40 10.24
CA GLY A 33 -3.55 0.16 9.79
C GLY A 33 -3.13 -0.32 8.39
N MET A 34 -2.24 0.38 7.68
CA MET A 34 -1.67 -0.11 6.42
C MET A 34 -0.44 -0.98 6.65
N ARG A 35 -0.21 -1.91 5.72
CA ARG A 35 0.92 -2.84 5.69
C ARG A 35 1.51 -2.91 4.29
N ALA A 36 2.81 -3.18 4.17
CA ALA A 36 3.47 -3.39 2.88
C ALA A 36 2.76 -4.45 2.00
N ALA A 37 2.24 -5.51 2.62
CA ALA A 37 1.52 -6.59 1.93
C ALA A 37 0.16 -6.17 1.32
N ASP A 38 -0.33 -4.97 1.64
CA ASP A 38 -1.55 -4.42 1.03
C ASP A 38 -1.32 -4.01 -0.42
N PHE A 39 -0.05 -3.92 -0.84
CA PHE A 39 0.36 -3.56 -2.19
C PHE A 39 0.73 -4.83 -2.96
N ALA A 40 0.40 -4.86 -4.25
CA ALA A 40 0.78 -5.92 -5.18
C ALA A 40 2.15 -5.62 -5.82
N GLY A 41 2.52 -4.36 -6.02
CA GLY A 41 3.77 -3.97 -6.64
C GLY A 41 4.96 -4.09 -5.67
N GLY A 42 5.96 -4.92 -5.98
CA GLY A 42 7.10 -5.15 -5.08
C GLY A 42 7.87 -3.88 -4.67
N MET A 43 8.13 -2.96 -5.62
CA MET A 43 8.77 -1.68 -5.31
C MET A 43 7.86 -0.76 -4.48
N ALA A 44 6.56 -0.74 -4.77
CA ALA A 44 5.63 0.12 -4.06
C ALA A 44 5.39 -0.38 -2.62
N ALA A 45 5.28 -1.70 -2.41
CA ALA A 45 5.28 -2.33 -1.09
C ALA A 45 6.56 -2.00 -0.30
N HIS A 46 7.72 -2.06 -0.96
CA HIS A 46 9.00 -1.69 -0.36
C HIS A 46 9.03 -0.21 0.08
N VAL A 47 8.61 0.71 -0.78
CA VAL A 47 8.57 2.15 -0.44
C VAL A 47 7.53 2.45 0.64
N LEU A 48 6.38 1.75 0.66
CA LEU A 48 5.41 1.86 1.75
C LEU A 48 6.04 1.46 3.09
N GLN A 49 6.81 0.36 3.11
CA GLN A 49 7.51 -0.07 4.31
C GLN A 49 8.49 1.00 4.82
N LEU A 50 9.31 1.58 3.92
CA LEU A 50 10.20 2.69 4.26
C LEU A 50 9.41 3.87 4.84
N ALA A 51 8.27 4.23 4.25
CA ALA A 51 7.44 5.33 4.73
C ALA A 51 6.84 5.06 6.11
N ILE A 52 6.40 3.82 6.40
CA ILE A 52 5.93 3.40 7.72
C ILE A 52 7.05 3.57 8.76
N GLU A 53 8.26 3.13 8.45
CA GLU A 53 9.42 3.24 9.35
C GLU A 53 9.83 4.69 9.61
N VAL A 54 9.95 5.50 8.56
CA VAL A 54 10.31 6.93 8.65
C VAL A 54 9.27 7.71 9.45
N VAL A 55 7.99 7.45 9.21
CA VAL A 55 6.90 8.13 9.93
C VAL A 55 6.80 7.62 11.38
N ALA A 56 7.13 6.36 11.66
CA ALA A 56 7.24 5.87 13.04
C ALA A 56 8.33 6.62 13.82
N ALA A 57 9.42 7.03 13.15
CA ALA A 57 10.49 7.87 13.69
C ALA A 57 10.17 9.38 13.71
N ASP A 58 8.91 9.77 13.48
CA ASP A 58 8.43 11.17 13.44
C ASP A 58 9.07 12.05 12.36
N GLN A 59 9.51 11.43 11.27
CA GLN A 59 10.06 12.12 10.12
C GLN A 59 9.03 12.20 8.97
N THR A 60 9.11 13.28 8.19
CA THR A 60 8.31 13.47 6.98
C THR A 60 8.82 12.51 5.90
N PRO A 61 7.94 11.70 5.26
CA PRO A 61 8.32 10.69 4.28
C PRO A 61 8.64 11.29 2.91
N ALA A 62 9.39 12.39 2.85
CA ALA A 62 9.82 13.01 1.60
C ALA A 62 10.78 12.08 0.83
N PRO A 63 10.94 12.22 -0.50
CA PRO A 63 11.79 11.34 -1.31
C PRO A 63 13.21 11.20 -0.75
N VAL A 64 13.81 12.31 -0.34
CA VAL A 64 15.16 12.32 0.25
C VAL A 64 15.22 11.54 1.57
N THR A 65 14.21 11.68 2.44
CA THR A 65 14.13 10.99 3.73
C THR A 65 13.99 9.48 3.55
N LEU A 66 13.13 9.05 2.61
CA LEU A 66 12.94 7.64 2.31
C LEU A 66 14.22 7.03 1.74
N TYR A 67 14.89 7.75 0.83
CA TYR A 67 16.14 7.32 0.24
C TYR A 67 17.26 7.21 1.28
N THR A 68 17.47 8.23 2.12
CA THR A 68 18.50 8.19 3.17
C THR A 68 18.23 7.10 4.20
N HIS A 69 16.96 6.89 4.58
CA HIS A 69 16.56 5.79 5.46
C HIS A 69 16.87 4.42 4.84
N ALA A 70 16.57 4.23 3.56
CA ALA A 70 16.89 3.00 2.84
C ALA A 70 18.40 2.72 2.77
N LEU A 71 19.23 3.78 2.66
CA LEU A 71 20.69 3.65 2.71
C LEU A 71 21.15 3.26 4.12
N ALA A 72 20.67 3.97 5.14
CA ALA A 72 21.08 3.78 6.53
C ALA A 72 20.73 2.38 7.05
N THR A 73 19.62 1.81 6.57
CA THR A 73 19.15 0.46 6.97
C THR A 73 19.62 -0.66 6.03
N GLY A 74 20.44 -0.35 5.02
CA GLY A 74 20.94 -1.35 4.07
C GLY A 74 19.88 -1.92 3.12
N GLN A 75 18.71 -1.28 3.02
CA GLN A 75 17.60 -1.70 2.17
C GLN A 75 17.82 -1.37 0.67
N ALA A 76 18.79 -0.52 0.35
CA ALA A 76 19.25 -0.26 -1.03
C ALA A 76 20.75 -0.59 -1.24
N PRO A 77 21.13 -1.89 -1.25
CA PRO A 77 22.53 -2.28 -1.39
C PRO A 77 23.02 -2.15 -2.85
N GLY A 78 24.17 -1.51 -3.01
CA GLY A 78 24.83 -1.32 -4.30
C GLY A 78 24.23 -0.19 -5.16
N GLU A 79 25.04 0.32 -6.09
CA GLU A 79 24.75 1.50 -6.90
C GLU A 79 23.46 1.36 -7.73
N LYS A 80 23.29 0.22 -8.42
CA LYS A 80 22.11 -0.02 -9.26
C LYS A 80 20.77 0.04 -8.49
N ARG A 81 20.71 -0.49 -7.27
CA ARG A 81 19.48 -0.43 -6.46
C ARG A 81 19.22 0.99 -5.96
N ARG A 82 20.28 1.74 -5.66
CA ARG A 82 20.18 3.15 -5.25
C ARG A 82 19.63 4.01 -6.39
N GLU A 83 20.20 3.88 -7.59
CA GLU A 83 19.72 4.58 -8.79
C GLU A 83 18.27 4.24 -9.09
N TRP A 84 17.91 2.96 -9.00
CA TRP A 84 16.55 2.53 -9.27
C TRP A 84 15.55 3.08 -8.25
N LEU A 85 15.88 3.02 -6.95
CA LEU A 85 15.06 3.58 -5.89
C LEU A 85 14.93 5.11 -6.03
N SER A 86 16.04 5.83 -6.26
CA SER A 86 16.02 7.28 -6.39
C SER A 86 15.19 7.73 -7.60
N GLY A 87 15.36 7.07 -8.75
CA GLY A 87 14.55 7.36 -9.93
C GLY A 87 13.07 7.11 -9.69
N TRP A 88 12.73 5.98 -9.05
CA TRP A 88 11.34 5.64 -8.73
C TRP A 88 10.69 6.64 -7.76
N LEU A 89 11.42 7.07 -6.72
CA LEU A 89 10.94 8.05 -5.74
C LEU A 89 10.70 9.42 -6.40
N VAL A 90 11.64 9.89 -7.22
CA VAL A 90 11.53 11.18 -7.93
C VAL A 90 10.36 11.16 -8.90
N ASP A 91 10.25 10.13 -9.75
CA ASP A 91 9.14 10.02 -10.70
C ASP A 91 7.79 9.94 -9.98
N THR A 92 7.70 9.14 -8.91
CA THR A 92 6.46 8.98 -8.15
C THR A 92 6.04 10.26 -7.44
N PHE A 93 7.00 11.03 -6.90
CA PHE A 93 6.72 12.32 -6.28
C PHE A 93 6.30 13.37 -7.30
N ARG A 94 7.02 13.45 -8.43
CA ARG A 94 6.76 14.41 -9.51
C ARG A 94 5.38 14.20 -10.13
N ASP A 95 5.02 12.94 -10.40
CA ASP A 95 3.80 12.59 -11.13
C ASP A 95 2.59 12.35 -10.19
N ALA A 96 2.75 12.65 -8.90
CA ALA A 96 1.75 12.46 -7.88
C ALA A 96 0.53 13.39 -8.07
N PRO A 97 -0.69 12.91 -7.80
CA PRO A 97 -1.84 13.79 -7.72
C PRO A 97 -1.84 14.60 -6.41
N MET A 98 -2.83 15.48 -6.26
CA MET A 98 -2.99 16.32 -5.07
C MET A 98 -3.09 15.50 -3.78
N PRO A 99 -2.40 15.87 -2.69
CA PRO A 99 -2.31 15.09 -1.46
C PRO A 99 -3.65 14.92 -0.74
N GLU A 100 -4.65 15.73 -1.06
CA GLU A 100 -6.04 15.60 -0.59
C GLU A 100 -6.70 14.27 -1.02
N LEU A 101 -6.23 13.65 -2.11
CA LEU A 101 -6.76 12.37 -2.59
C LEU A 101 -6.24 11.15 -1.82
N ALA A 102 -5.31 11.34 -0.88
CA ALA A 102 -4.62 10.22 -0.22
C ALA A 102 -5.56 9.31 0.59
N ASP A 103 -6.56 9.88 1.28
CA ASP A 103 -7.57 9.11 2.03
C ASP A 103 -8.47 8.28 1.09
N HIS A 104 -8.83 8.82 -0.07
CA HIS A 104 -9.55 8.09 -1.10
C HIS A 104 -8.72 6.92 -1.63
N LEU A 105 -7.46 7.20 -2.00
CA LEU A 105 -6.53 6.20 -2.54
C LEU A 105 -6.23 5.08 -1.52
N LYS A 106 -6.11 5.40 -0.23
CA LYS A 106 -5.99 4.39 0.84
C LYS A 106 -7.12 3.37 0.77
N ALA A 107 -8.36 3.85 0.69
CA ALA A 107 -9.53 2.98 0.65
C ALA A 107 -9.58 2.15 -0.65
N VAL A 108 -9.21 2.72 -1.80
CA VAL A 108 -9.07 1.97 -3.07
C VAL A 108 -8.05 0.82 -2.94
N LEU A 109 -6.90 1.10 -2.33
CA LEU A 109 -5.85 0.11 -2.12
C LEU A 109 -6.28 -1.01 -1.17
N LEU A 110 -6.95 -0.66 -0.07
CA LEU A 110 -7.47 -1.64 0.88
C LEU A 110 -8.57 -2.52 0.28
N GLU A 111 -9.44 -1.95 -0.56
CA GLU A 111 -10.42 -2.74 -1.32
C GLU A 111 -9.72 -3.73 -2.25
N ALA A 112 -8.72 -3.26 -3.01
CA ALA A 112 -7.97 -4.12 -3.91
C ALA A 112 -7.23 -5.23 -3.14
N ALA A 113 -6.63 -4.92 -1.99
CA ALA A 113 -5.99 -5.91 -1.12
C ALA A 113 -6.99 -6.96 -0.62
N TRP A 114 -8.16 -6.54 -0.16
CA TRP A 114 -9.24 -7.44 0.27
C TRP A 114 -9.69 -8.36 -0.85
N ARG A 115 -9.96 -7.83 -2.05
CA ARG A 115 -10.35 -8.63 -3.23
C ARG A 115 -9.28 -9.66 -3.60
N ARG A 116 -7.99 -9.29 -3.55
CA ARG A 116 -6.88 -10.22 -3.81
C ARG A 116 -6.78 -11.31 -2.74
N ALA A 117 -6.96 -10.97 -1.47
CA ALA A 117 -6.95 -11.94 -0.37
C ALA A 117 -8.11 -12.93 -0.49
N LEU A 118 -9.32 -12.44 -0.79
CA LEU A 118 -10.50 -13.28 -1.03
C LEU A 118 -10.28 -14.25 -2.19
N LEU A 119 -9.77 -13.76 -3.33
CA LEU A 119 -9.44 -14.60 -4.48
C LEU A 119 -8.37 -15.64 -4.14
N GLY A 120 -7.33 -15.24 -3.40
CA GLY A 120 -6.27 -16.13 -2.95
C GLY A 120 -6.82 -17.26 -2.07
N HIS A 121 -7.71 -16.94 -1.14
CA HIS A 121 -8.38 -17.91 -0.28
C HIS A 121 -9.29 -18.86 -1.08
N ALA A 122 -10.11 -18.34 -2.00
CA ALA A 122 -10.95 -19.16 -2.87
C ALA A 122 -10.12 -20.17 -3.70
N ARG A 123 -8.98 -19.75 -4.25
CA ARG A 123 -8.06 -20.63 -4.98
C ARG A 123 -7.45 -21.71 -4.08
N ARG A 124 -7.11 -21.39 -2.83
CA ARG A 124 -6.63 -22.40 -1.87
C ARG A 124 -7.68 -23.47 -1.61
N ILE A 125 -8.95 -23.07 -1.45
CA ILE A 125 -10.06 -24.02 -1.30
C ILE A 125 -10.21 -24.89 -2.55
N GLU A 126 -10.27 -24.26 -3.74
CA GLU A 126 -10.39 -24.97 -5.01
C GLU A 126 -9.30 -26.04 -5.19
N GLN A 127 -8.05 -25.69 -4.89
CA GLN A 127 -6.92 -26.61 -4.95
C GLN A 127 -7.02 -27.75 -3.93
N ALA A 128 -7.56 -27.47 -2.74
CA ALA A 128 -7.67 -28.46 -1.67
C ALA A 128 -8.78 -29.49 -1.93
N VAL A 129 -9.87 -29.12 -2.60
CA VAL A 129 -11.05 -29.99 -2.84
C VAL A 129 -10.68 -31.30 -3.55
N ALA A 130 -9.66 -31.30 -4.40
CA ALA A 130 -9.27 -32.47 -5.18
C ALA A 130 -8.67 -33.64 -4.36
N GLY A 131 -8.18 -33.39 -3.14
CA GLY A 131 -7.44 -34.44 -2.41
C GLY A 131 -7.32 -34.26 -0.90
N SER A 132 -7.86 -33.18 -0.33
CA SER A 132 -7.78 -32.94 1.10
C SER A 132 -8.94 -33.61 1.87
N PRO A 133 -8.71 -34.10 3.10
CA PRO A 133 -9.79 -34.58 3.97
C PRO A 133 -10.84 -33.50 4.25
N THR A 134 -12.10 -33.91 4.44
CA THR A 134 -13.21 -32.97 4.70
C THR A 134 -12.99 -32.08 5.92
N ALA A 135 -12.33 -32.57 6.98
CA ALA A 135 -11.99 -31.77 8.15
C ALA A 135 -11.05 -30.59 7.80
N VAL A 136 -10.04 -30.84 6.94
CA VAL A 136 -9.12 -29.80 6.46
C VAL A 136 -9.86 -28.78 5.58
N LEU A 137 -10.80 -29.24 4.74
CA LEU A 137 -11.63 -28.34 3.95
C LEU A 137 -12.52 -27.45 4.82
N ARG A 138 -13.03 -27.98 5.94
CA ARG A 138 -13.82 -27.20 6.90
C ARG A 138 -12.98 -26.12 7.57
N GLU A 139 -11.79 -26.48 8.06
CA GLU A 139 -10.86 -25.52 8.66
C GLU A 139 -10.43 -24.44 7.65
N LEU A 140 -10.11 -24.83 6.42
CA LEU A 140 -9.71 -23.90 5.37
C LEU A 140 -10.85 -22.96 4.98
N ALA A 141 -12.09 -23.44 4.94
CA ALA A 141 -13.25 -22.61 4.65
C ALA A 141 -13.55 -21.59 5.77
N ASP A 142 -13.22 -21.93 7.02
CA ASP A 142 -13.40 -21.04 8.18
C ASP A 142 -12.20 -20.08 8.38
N ASP A 143 -11.03 -20.31 7.75
CA ASP A 143 -9.81 -19.47 7.81
C ASP A 143 -9.95 -18.16 7.03
N THR A 144 -10.84 -17.30 7.52
CA THR A 144 -11.21 -16.00 6.91
C THR A 144 -10.65 -14.80 7.66
N ALA A 145 -9.94 -15.01 8.77
CA ALA A 145 -9.49 -13.94 9.67
C ALA A 145 -8.70 -12.82 8.97
N ALA A 146 -7.81 -13.15 8.03
CA ALA A 146 -7.04 -12.16 7.28
C ALA A 146 -7.93 -11.35 6.30
N ILE A 147 -8.96 -11.98 5.73
CA ILE A 147 -9.92 -11.33 4.84
C ILE A 147 -10.80 -10.38 5.65
N ASP A 148 -11.28 -10.82 6.82
CA ASP A 148 -12.10 -10.01 7.72
C ASP A 148 -11.31 -8.82 8.27
N GLU A 149 -10.03 -9.00 8.59
CA GLU A 149 -9.15 -7.90 8.99
C GLU A 149 -9.04 -6.84 7.89
N LEU A 150 -8.81 -7.26 6.64
CA LEU A 150 -8.75 -6.37 5.48
C LEU A 150 -10.06 -5.63 5.26
N TRP A 151 -11.20 -6.34 5.41
CA TRP A 151 -12.53 -5.75 5.31
C TRP A 151 -12.75 -4.66 6.35
N ASN A 152 -12.44 -4.94 7.62
CA ASN A 152 -12.61 -3.97 8.71
C ASN A 152 -11.76 -2.72 8.49
N ARG A 153 -10.51 -2.86 8.03
CA ARG A 153 -9.64 -1.72 7.71
C ARG A 153 -10.16 -0.93 6.50
N TYR A 154 -10.71 -1.60 5.49
CA TYR A 154 -11.36 -0.93 4.35
C TYR A 154 -12.58 -0.11 4.80
N GLN A 155 -13.46 -0.69 5.62
CA GLN A 155 -14.63 0.01 6.18
C GLN A 155 -14.22 1.22 7.03
N ALA A 156 -13.17 1.08 7.86
CA ALA A 156 -12.61 2.20 8.61
C ALA A 156 -12.07 3.31 7.68
N ALA A 157 -11.46 2.94 6.55
CA ALA A 157 -10.97 3.92 5.57
C ALA A 157 -12.11 4.63 4.81
N LEU A 158 -13.29 4.01 4.66
CA LEU A 158 -14.46 4.67 4.07
C LEU A 158 -15.07 5.70 5.01
N THR A 159 -15.21 5.36 6.29
CA THR A 159 -15.83 6.21 7.32
C THR A 159 -14.97 7.42 7.72
N GLY A 160 -13.65 7.33 7.56
CA GLY A 160 -12.72 8.43 7.80
C GLY A 160 -12.62 9.47 6.67
N ARG A 161 -13.36 9.32 5.57
CA ARG A 161 -13.31 10.27 4.45
C ARG A 161 -14.04 11.57 4.80
N PRO A 162 -13.48 12.76 4.50
CA PRO A 162 -14.29 13.95 4.39
C PRO A 162 -15.28 13.76 3.23
N SER A 163 -16.56 14.07 3.44
CA SER A 163 -17.57 14.06 2.38
C SER A 163 -17.13 15.01 1.27
N LEU A 164 -16.69 14.47 0.13
CA LEU A 164 -16.50 15.24 -1.09
C LEU A 164 -17.90 15.47 -1.68
N GLU A 165 -18.66 16.38 -1.08
CA GLU A 165 -19.87 16.90 -1.72
C GLU A 165 -19.43 17.66 -2.98
N VAL A 166 -19.67 17.04 -4.13
CA VAL A 166 -19.49 17.68 -5.42
C VAL A 166 -20.58 18.73 -5.53
N ALA A 167 -20.21 20.01 -5.50
CA ALA A 167 -21.11 21.09 -5.87
C ALA A 167 -21.53 20.88 -7.33
N ALA A 168 -22.80 20.54 -7.52
CA ALA A 168 -23.45 20.46 -8.83
C ALA A 168 -23.73 21.85 -9.40
#